data_AF-A0A4R6YIV5-F1
#
_entry.id   AF-A0A4R6YIV5-F1
#
_cell.length_a   1.000
_cell.length_b   1.000
_cell.length_c   1.000
_cell.angle_alpha   90.00
_cell.angle_beta   90.00
_cell.angle_gamma   90.00
#
_symmetry.space_group_name_H-M   'P 1'
#
loop_
_entity.id
_entity.type
_entity.pdbx_description
1 polymer ?
#
loop_
_entity_poly.entity_id
_entity_poly.type
_entity_poly.pdbx_seq_one_letter_code
_entity_poly.pdbx_strand_id
1 'polypeptide(L)' 'MITWEGARKGAIQLFGHVHERWRGTRNSVNVGVDVWDFLPICLGDILKRAKAQAKNVYWPQVERGPEF' A
#
# COMPACT_ATOMS: atom_id res chain seq x y z
N MET A 1 3.97 1.62 -5.16
CA MET A 1 5.12 2.54 -4.98
C MET A 1 6.00 2.03 -3.84
N ILE A 2 7.29 2.38 -3.79
CA ILE A 2 8.26 1.78 -2.82
C ILE A 2 8.72 2.79 -1.75
N THR A 3 8.96 4.06 -2.12
CA THR A 3 9.39 5.14 -1.21
C THR A 3 8.60 6.44 -1.44
N TRP A 4 8.36 7.18 -0.35
CA TRP A 4 7.70 8.50 -0.28
C TRP A 4 7.94 9.07 1.14
N GLU A 5 7.57 10.34 1.38
CA GLU A 5 7.61 10.93 2.73
C GLU A 5 6.77 10.08 3.70
N GLY A 6 7.33 9.73 4.86
CA GLY A 6 6.60 8.96 5.86
C GLY A 6 6.32 7.48 5.51
N ALA A 7 6.84 6.94 4.40
CA ALA A 7 6.60 5.55 3.96
C ALA A 7 6.94 4.45 5.00
N ARG A 8 7.78 4.80 6.00
CA ARG A 8 8.16 3.94 7.14
C ARG A 8 7.66 4.47 8.49
N LYS A 9 7.01 5.63 8.51
CA LYS A 9 6.57 6.35 9.71
C LYS A 9 5.04 6.36 9.86
N GLY A 10 4.39 5.30 9.38
CA GLY A 10 2.95 5.11 9.49
C GLY A 10 2.11 5.74 8.38
N ALA A 11 2.72 6.43 7.41
CA ALA A 11 1.98 6.89 6.24
C ALA A 11 1.50 5.70 5.40
N ILE A 12 0.28 5.82 4.88
CA ILE A 12 -0.32 4.84 3.97
C ILE A 12 -0.57 5.54 2.65
N GLN A 13 -0.01 4.99 1.58
CA GLN A 13 -0.28 5.44 0.23
C GLN A 13 -1.61 4.82 -0.25
N LEU A 14 -2.56 5.66 -0.67
CA LEU A 14 -3.75 5.23 -1.39
C LEU A 14 -3.51 5.42 -2.88
N PHE A 15 -3.79 4.41 -3.69
CA PHE A 15 -3.61 4.48 -5.15
C PHE A 15 -4.71 3.72 -5.89
N GLY A 16 -4.91 4.04 -7.17
CA GLY A 16 -5.84 3.31 -8.05
C GLY A 16 -5.20 3.00 -9.40
N HIS A 17 -6.03 2.63 -10.38
CA HIS A 17 -5.65 2.44 -11.79
C HIS A 17 -4.73 1.24 -12.09
N VAL A 18 -4.37 0.45 -11.08
CA VAL A 18 -3.66 -0.82 -11.29
C VAL A 18 -4.67 -1.95 -11.47
N HIS A 19 -4.60 -2.61 -12.62
CA HIS A 19 -5.48 -3.72 -13.01
C HIS A 19 -5.02 -5.07 -12.43
N GLU A 20 -5.63 -6.16 -12.88
CA GLU A 20 -5.30 -7.54 -12.48
C GLU A 20 -5.57 -7.89 -11.02
N ARG A 21 -6.50 -7.17 -10.37
CA ARG A 21 -6.92 -7.40 -8.98
C ARG A 21 -5.78 -7.31 -7.97
N TRP A 22 -4.69 -6.62 -8.30
CA TRP A 22 -3.60 -6.41 -7.35
C TRP A 22 -4.06 -5.50 -6.22
N ARG A 23 -4.12 -6.03 -4.99
CA ARG A 23 -4.69 -5.34 -3.83
C ARG A 23 -3.73 -4.36 -3.16
N GLY A 24 -2.43 -4.44 -3.47
CA GLY A 24 -1.37 -3.63 -2.85
C GLY A 24 -0.58 -4.38 -1.78
N THR A 25 0.02 -3.62 -0.87
CA THR A 25 0.84 -4.07 0.28
C THR A 25 0.45 -3.31 1.55
N ARG A 26 1.02 -3.68 2.69
CA ARG A 26 0.66 -3.14 4.01
C ARG A 26 0.60 -1.61 4.12
N ASN A 27 1.45 -0.89 3.38
CA ASN A 27 1.55 0.58 3.46
C ASN A 27 1.15 1.26 2.15
N SER A 28 0.63 0.50 1.18
CA SER A 28 0.25 0.98 -0.14
C SER A 28 -0.96 0.18 -0.58
N VAL A 29 -2.15 0.75 -0.48
CA VAL A 29 -3.41 0.03 -0.68
C VAL A 29 -4.08 0.49 -1.96
N ASN A 30 -4.48 -0.48 -2.79
CA ASN A 30 -5.26 -0.20 -3.98
C ASN A 30 -6.71 0.13 -3.57
N VAL A 31 -7.16 1.33 -3.93
CA VAL A 31 -8.52 1.87 -3.76
C VAL A 31 -9.28 1.95 -5.09
N GLY A 32 -8.78 1.27 -6.13
CA GLY A 32 -9.50 1.06 -7.39
C GLY A 32 -10.84 0.37 -7.16
N VAL A 33 -11.87 0.85 -7.84
CA VAL A 33 -13.26 0.40 -7.66
C VAL A 33 -13.44 -1.09 -7.97
N ASP A 34 -12.61 -1.61 -8.88
CA ASP A 34 -12.57 -3.02 -9.29
C ASP A 34 -12.03 -3.97 -8.20
N VAL A 35 -11.25 -3.47 -7.23
CA VAL A 35 -10.74 -4.26 -6.09
C VAL A 35 -11.59 -4.12 -4.82
N TRP A 36 -12.72 -3.42 -4.91
CA TRP A 36 -13.71 -3.21 -3.85
C TRP A 36 -15.14 -3.48 -4.34
N ASP A 37 -15.30 -4.45 -5.25
CA ASP A 37 -16.59 -4.94 -5.74
C ASP A 37 -17.50 -3.84 -6.31
N PHE A 38 -16.89 -2.80 -6.87
CA PHE A 38 -17.56 -1.63 -7.42
C PHE A 38 -18.40 -0.84 -6.41
N LEU A 39 -18.02 -0.87 -5.13
CA LEU A 39 -18.70 -0.17 -4.04
C LEU A 39 -17.83 0.95 -3.45
N PRO A 40 -18.46 2.01 -2.90
CA PRO A 40 -17.75 3.00 -2.09
C PRO A 40 -17.24 2.35 -0.80
N ILE A 41 -16.14 2.88 -0.27
CA ILE A 41 -15.43 2.33 0.87
C ILE A 41 -15.00 3.42 1.85
N CYS A 42 -14.94 3.07 3.14
CA CYS A 42 -14.50 4.00 4.17
C CYS A 42 -13.00 3.86 4.45
N LEU A 43 -12.41 4.90 5.06
CA LEU A 43 -11.03 4.85 5.51
C LEU A 43 -10.78 3.66 6.46
N GLY A 44 -11.72 3.34 7.35
CA GLY A 44 -11.61 2.20 8.25
C GLY A 44 -11.40 0.86 7.53
N ASP A 45 -12.10 0.65 6.40
CA ASP A 45 -11.97 -0.56 5.59
C ASP A 45 -10.58 -0.65 4.95
N ILE A 46 -10.08 0.49 4.46
CA ILE A 46 -8.74 0.60 3.88
C ILE A 46 -7.69 0.23 4.93
N LEU A 47 -7.77 0.82 6.12
CA LEU A 47 -6.82 0.55 7.20
C LEU A 47 -6.88 -0.90 7.69
N LYS A 48 -8.08 -1.50 7.72
CA LYS A 48 -8.26 -2.92 8.03
C LYS A 48 -7.61 -3.80 6.99
N ARG A 49 -7.81 -3.52 5.69
CA ARG A 49 -7.16 -4.23 4.59
C ARG A 49 -5.64 -4.08 4.64
N ALA A 50 -5.14 -2.86 4.86
CA ALA A 50 -3.72 -2.55 4.98
C ALA A 50 -3.02 -3.47 6.01
N LYS A 51 -3.58 -3.59 7.22
CA LYS A 51 -3.04 -4.43 8.29
C LYS A 51 -2.95 -5.92 7.91
N ALA A 52 -3.91 -6.40 7.12
CA ALA A 52 -3.97 -7.79 6.66
C ALA A 52 -3.02 -8.10 5.49
N GLN A 53 -2.49 -7.09 4.80
CA GLN A 53 -1.60 -7.30 3.65
C GLN A 53 -0.15 -7.58 4.06
N ALA A 54 0.57 -8.25 3.16
CA ALA A 54 2.00 -8.48 3.26
C ALA A 54 2.78 -7.16 3.21
N LYS A 55 3.93 -7.11 3.88
CA LYS A 55 4.89 -6.01 3.70
C LYS A 55 5.44 -6.06 2.28
N ASN A 56 5.83 -4.90 1.74
CA ASN A 56 6.42 -4.83 0.42
C ASN A 56 7.83 -5.49 0.45
N VAL A 57 8.01 -6.53 -0.36
CA VAL A 57 9.23 -7.34 -0.41
C VAL A 57 10.43 -6.60 -1.00
N TYR A 58 10.20 -5.50 -1.73
CA TYR A 58 11.25 -4.70 -2.37
C TYR A 58 11.80 -3.60 -1.46
N TRP A 59 11.24 -3.43 -0.25
CA TRP A 59 11.75 -2.45 0.72
C TRP A 59 13.23 -2.59 1.04
N PRO A 60 13.78 -3.80 1.28
CA PRO A 60 15.21 -3.94 1.57
C PRO A 60 16.12 -3.53 0.39
N GLN A 61 15.60 -3.52 -0.84
CA GLN A 61 16.39 -3.23 -2.05
C GLN A 61 16.54 -1.73 -2.32
N VAL A 62 15.62 -0.91 -1.79
CA VAL A 62 15.64 0.55 -1.94
C VAL A 62 16.16 1.25 -0.69
N GLU A 63 16.35 0.50 0.39
CA GLU A 63 17.06 0.98 1.56
C GLU A 63 18.54 0.97 1.20
N ARG A 64 19.12 2.16 0.92
CA ARG A 64 20.55 2.32 1.18
C ARG A 64 20.73 1.98 2.66
N GLY A 65 21.47 0.91 2.95
CA GLY A 65 21.95 0.68 4.31
C GLY A 65 22.65 1.93 4.84
N PRO A 66 22.78 2.11 6.16
CA PRO A 66 23.56 3.23 6.69
C PRO A 66 24.92 3.23 6.01
N GLU A 67 25.19 4.28 5.23
CA GLU A 67 26.54 4.56 4.76
C GLU A 67 27.35 4.87 6.01
N PHE A 68 28.17 3.91 6.43
CA PHE A 68 29.22 4.10 7.42
C PHE A 68 30.49 4.56 6.70
#